data_AF-A0A1A1VJ04-F1
#
_entry.id   AF-A0A1A1VJ04-F1
#
_cell.length_a   1.000
_cell.length_b   1.000
_cell.length_c   1.000
_cell.angle_alpha   90.00
_cell.angle_beta   90.00
_cell.angle_gamma   90.00
#
_symmetry.space_group_name_H-M   'P 1'
#
loop_
_entity.id
_entity.type
_entity.pdbx_description
1 polymer ?
#
loop_
_entity_poly.entity_id
_entity_poly.type
_entity_poly.pdbx_seq_one_letter_code
_entity_poly.pdbx_strand_id
1 'polypeptide(L)'
;MGRELQRRGHDVRLAVPPNLVALVESAGLAAAAYGPDQQDGFWDTDFLGKFWNFPEVRRRWREAQDMLTQSWAEMSATLTSLSDGADLVFTGPGFPGVAANVAEHLDLPLATMHYFPMRPNGQLSPGLPAPLVRSAMTALDWTQWGVTKKAENAQRRGFGLSKAKRPAPQRMATRGGLEIQAYDEVCFPGLADEWAKWKAQRPFVGTLTMELTTDADDEVASWIAAGTPPICFGFGSTAVDSPADTIAMIGEACAQLGERALVCSGKTDFTGVPQFDHVKVVGVVNYAAVFPACRAVVHHSGAGTTAAGLRAGVPTLSLWTAGDQPMWGSRVKQLKVGASRRF
;
A
#
# COMPACT_ATOMS: atom_id res chain seq x y z
N MET A 1 5.77 -10.38 -5.94
CA MET A 1 6.57 -11.34 -5.13
C MET A 1 6.11 -12.77 -5.32
N GLY A 2 4.91 -13.17 -4.89
CA GLY A 2 4.45 -14.57 -4.96
C GLY A 2 4.63 -15.21 -6.34
N ARG A 3 4.15 -14.55 -7.41
CA ARG A 3 4.32 -15.03 -8.80
C ARG A 3 5.78 -15.20 -9.20
N GLU A 4 6.65 -14.29 -8.78
CA GLU A 4 8.08 -14.35 -9.12
C GLU A 4 8.79 -15.49 -8.36
N LEU A 5 8.39 -15.77 -7.13
CA LEU A 5 8.88 -16.93 -6.38
C LEU A 5 8.41 -18.25 -7.02
N GLN A 6 7.12 -18.34 -7.37
CA GLN A 6 6.57 -19.50 -8.08
C GLN A 6 7.26 -19.72 -9.43
N ARG A 7 7.50 -18.65 -10.21
CA ARG A 7 8.24 -18.70 -11.47
C ARG A 7 9.66 -19.23 -11.31
N ARG A 8 10.28 -19.01 -10.14
CA ARG A 8 11.60 -19.52 -9.78
C ARG A 8 11.58 -20.95 -9.20
N GLY A 9 10.41 -21.58 -9.14
CA GLY A 9 10.24 -22.98 -8.72
C GLY A 9 9.98 -23.17 -7.22
N HIS A 10 9.64 -22.11 -6.48
CA HIS A 10 9.24 -22.24 -5.08
C HIS A 10 7.75 -22.58 -4.95
N ASP A 11 7.39 -23.41 -3.96
CA ASP A 11 5.99 -23.54 -3.51
C ASP A 11 5.60 -22.28 -2.73
N VAL A 12 4.46 -21.68 -3.07
CA VAL A 12 4.03 -20.39 -2.50
C VAL A 12 2.56 -20.48 -2.13
N ARG A 13 2.27 -20.23 -0.85
CA ARG A 13 0.92 -20.08 -0.31
C ARG A 13 0.75 -18.68 0.26
N LEU A 14 -0.35 -18.01 -0.08
CA LEU A 14 -0.62 -16.66 0.39
C LEU A 14 -1.77 -16.67 1.40
N ALA A 15 -1.55 -15.99 2.52
CA ALA A 15 -2.61 -15.66 3.47
C ALA A 15 -3.07 -14.22 3.17
N VAL A 16 -4.32 -14.06 2.72
CA VAL A 16 -4.88 -12.75 2.34
C VAL A 16 -6.28 -12.54 2.90
N PRO A 17 -6.75 -11.29 3.07
CA PRO A 17 -8.15 -11.00 3.38
C PRO A 17 -9.11 -11.80 2.47
N PRO A 18 -10.26 -12.27 2.97
CA PRO A 18 -11.18 -13.12 2.23
C PRO A 18 -11.56 -12.53 0.86
N ASN A 19 -11.82 -11.23 0.81
CA ASN A 19 -12.14 -10.51 -0.42
C ASN A 19 -11.01 -10.47 -1.49
N LEU A 20 -9.79 -10.88 -1.16
CA LEU A 20 -8.64 -10.93 -2.09
C LEU A 20 -8.26 -12.34 -2.52
N VAL A 21 -8.91 -13.38 -1.98
CA VAL A 21 -8.60 -14.79 -2.32
C VAL A 21 -8.76 -15.04 -3.81
N ALA A 22 -9.90 -14.66 -4.39
CA ALA A 22 -10.16 -14.85 -5.83
C ALA A 22 -9.14 -14.12 -6.72
N LEU A 23 -8.68 -12.93 -6.31
CA LEU A 23 -7.64 -12.19 -7.03
C LEU A 23 -6.32 -12.98 -7.04
N VAL A 24 -5.91 -13.53 -5.90
CA VAL A 24 -4.67 -14.32 -5.81
C VAL A 24 -4.76 -15.61 -6.60
N GLU A 25 -5.90 -16.30 -6.56
CA GLU A 25 -6.14 -17.52 -7.32
C GLU A 25 -6.15 -17.26 -8.83
N SER A 26 -6.76 -16.17 -9.28
CA SER A 26 -6.72 -15.75 -10.70
C SER A 26 -5.30 -15.46 -11.20
N ALA A 27 -4.39 -15.10 -10.28
CA ALA A 27 -2.98 -14.90 -10.57
C ALA A 27 -2.14 -16.20 -10.56
N GLY A 28 -2.77 -17.35 -10.34
CA GLY A 28 -2.18 -18.69 -10.37
C GLY A 28 -1.54 -19.15 -9.06
N LEU A 29 -1.86 -18.52 -7.93
CA LEU A 29 -1.28 -18.82 -6.62
C LEU A 29 -2.32 -19.40 -5.66
N ALA A 30 -1.90 -20.33 -4.81
CA ALA A 30 -2.75 -20.86 -3.74
C ALA A 30 -2.96 -19.80 -2.65
N ALA A 31 -4.21 -19.59 -2.25
CA ALA A 31 -4.59 -18.59 -1.26
C ALA A 31 -5.42 -19.18 -0.13
N ALA A 32 -5.28 -18.60 1.06
CA ALA A 32 -6.09 -18.89 2.23
C ALA A 32 -6.60 -17.58 2.84
N ALA A 33 -7.84 -17.59 3.29
CA ALA A 33 -8.46 -16.45 3.96
C ALA A 33 -7.75 -16.15 5.29
N TYR A 34 -7.43 -14.88 5.51
CA TYR A 34 -6.59 -14.41 6.61
C TYR A 34 -7.04 -13.04 7.11
N GLY A 35 -7.57 -13.00 8.33
CA GLY A 35 -8.06 -11.78 8.96
C GLY A 35 -9.40 -11.29 8.38
N PRO A 36 -9.86 -10.11 8.81
CA PRO A 36 -11.09 -9.52 8.30
C PRO A 36 -10.92 -9.03 6.86
N ASP A 37 -12.05 -8.82 6.17
CA ASP A 37 -12.06 -8.13 4.88
C ASP A 37 -11.35 -6.77 4.99
N GLN A 38 -10.64 -6.39 3.92
CA GLN A 38 -10.15 -5.02 3.81
C GLN A 38 -11.32 -4.06 3.64
N GLN A 39 -11.88 -3.57 4.75
CA GLN A 39 -12.81 -2.46 4.74
C GLN A 39 -12.05 -1.13 4.61
N ASP A 40 -12.62 -0.22 3.82
CA ASP A 40 -12.14 1.16 3.72
C ASP A 40 -12.19 1.81 5.11
N GLY A 41 -11.05 2.32 5.58
CA GLY A 41 -10.94 3.03 6.86
C GLY A 41 -10.20 2.32 7.99
N PHE A 42 -9.85 1.02 7.87
CA PHE A 42 -9.03 0.36 8.92
C PHE A 42 -7.60 0.93 8.99
N TRP A 43 -7.10 1.43 7.86
CA TRP A 43 -5.79 2.10 7.74
C TRP A 43 -5.90 3.62 7.66
N ASP A 44 -7.00 4.20 8.12
CA ASP A 44 -7.10 5.66 8.24
C ASP A 44 -6.12 6.13 9.33
N THR A 45 -4.93 6.56 8.87
CA THR A 45 -3.82 7.05 9.71
C THR A 45 -4.16 8.35 10.44
N ASP A 46 -5.41 8.79 10.40
CA ASP A 46 -5.93 9.93 11.15
C ASP A 46 -6.13 9.64 12.66
N PHE A 47 -5.53 8.55 13.15
CA PHE A 47 -5.39 8.28 14.58
C PHE A 47 -4.64 9.40 15.32
N LEU A 48 -3.71 10.08 14.65
CA LEU A 48 -2.99 11.25 15.18
C LEU A 48 -3.85 12.53 15.18
N GLY A 49 -4.76 12.71 14.22
CA GLY A 49 -5.68 13.85 14.16
C GLY A 49 -6.81 13.78 15.19
N LYS A 50 -7.23 12.56 15.55
CA LYS A 50 -8.32 12.29 16.51
C LYS A 50 -7.84 12.17 17.98
N PHE A 51 -6.55 12.40 18.25
CA PHE A 51 -5.92 12.22 19.57
C PHE A 51 -6.48 13.15 20.67
N TRP A 52 -7.19 14.22 20.30
CA TRP A 52 -7.62 15.27 21.21
C TRP A 52 -8.98 15.07 21.90
N ASN A 53 -9.68 13.93 21.70
CA ASN A 53 -10.97 13.66 22.36
C ASN A 53 -10.93 12.42 23.28
N PHE A 54 -10.38 12.60 24.49
CA PHE A 54 -9.97 11.51 25.42
C PHE A 54 -11.02 10.41 25.75
N PRO A 55 -12.31 10.71 26.01
CA PRO A 55 -13.27 9.68 26.41
C PRO A 55 -13.73 8.80 25.26
N GLU A 56 -13.98 9.39 24.08
CA GLU A 56 -14.44 8.68 22.89
C GLU A 56 -13.32 7.86 22.26
N VAL A 57 -12.09 8.39 22.29
CA VAL A 57 -10.87 7.67 21.90
C VAL A 57 -10.71 6.41 22.75
N ARG A 58 -10.84 6.48 24.09
CA ARG A 58 -10.64 5.30 24.97
C ARG A 58 -11.69 4.21 24.76
N ARG A 59 -12.93 4.57 24.39
CA ARG A 59 -13.98 3.59 24.05
C ARG A 59 -13.68 2.92 22.71
N ARG A 60 -13.44 3.71 21.66
CA ARG A 60 -13.04 3.20 20.33
C ARG A 60 -11.77 2.37 20.41
N TRP A 61 -10.85 2.72 21.30
CA TRP A 61 -9.61 1.97 21.53
C TRP A 61 -9.87 0.59 22.13
N ARG A 62 -10.86 0.44 23.02
CA ARG A 62 -11.26 -0.86 23.58
C ARG A 62 -11.99 -1.72 22.55
N GLU A 63 -12.96 -1.13 21.85
CA GLU A 63 -13.69 -1.81 20.77
C GLU A 63 -12.73 -2.29 19.66
N ALA A 64 -11.79 -1.43 19.25
CA ALA A 64 -10.73 -1.81 18.32
C ALA A 64 -9.83 -2.91 18.91
N GLN A 65 -9.47 -2.86 20.20
CA GLN A 65 -8.68 -3.91 20.84
C GLN A 65 -9.36 -5.27 20.85
N ASP A 66 -10.68 -5.33 21.08
CA ASP A 66 -11.42 -6.59 21.14
C ASP A 66 -11.57 -7.21 19.74
N MET A 67 -11.94 -6.40 18.73
CA MET A 67 -11.96 -6.83 17.32
C MET A 67 -10.57 -7.28 16.84
N LEU A 68 -9.53 -6.53 17.20
CA LEU A 68 -8.14 -6.88 16.91
C LEU A 68 -7.75 -8.20 17.56
N THR A 69 -8.16 -8.46 18.80
CA THR A 69 -7.78 -9.68 19.52
C THR A 69 -8.41 -10.93 18.91
N GLN A 70 -9.69 -10.88 18.53
CA GLN A 70 -10.35 -11.99 17.84
C GLN A 70 -9.70 -12.25 16.48
N SER A 71 -9.55 -11.20 15.67
CA SER A 71 -8.88 -11.28 14.37
C SER A 71 -7.44 -11.80 14.51
N TRP A 72 -6.74 -11.42 15.58
CA TRP A 72 -5.36 -11.87 15.85
C TRP A 72 -5.27 -13.37 16.14
N ALA A 73 -6.20 -13.93 16.90
CA ALA A 73 -6.21 -15.36 17.21
C ALA A 73 -6.44 -16.20 15.93
N GLU A 74 -7.42 -15.81 15.12
CA GLU A 74 -7.72 -16.44 13.83
C GLU A 74 -6.53 -16.32 12.87
N MET A 75 -6.00 -15.11 12.69
CA MET A 75 -4.78 -14.88 11.91
C MET A 75 -3.61 -15.72 12.40
N SER A 76 -3.40 -15.80 13.72
CA SER A 76 -2.33 -16.62 14.31
C SER A 76 -2.49 -18.10 13.95
N ALA A 77 -3.68 -18.67 14.09
CA ALA A 77 -3.93 -20.08 13.80
C ALA A 77 -3.70 -20.38 12.30
N THR A 78 -4.30 -19.56 11.42
CA THR A 78 -4.14 -19.72 9.97
C THR A 78 -2.68 -19.61 9.54
N LEU A 79 -1.97 -18.57 9.98
CA LEU A 79 -0.58 -18.38 9.57
C LEU A 79 0.35 -19.46 10.13
N THR A 80 0.11 -19.94 11.35
CA THR A 80 0.90 -21.05 11.92
C THR A 80 0.72 -22.32 11.10
N SER A 81 -0.52 -22.67 10.76
CA SER A 81 -0.84 -23.84 9.92
C SER A 81 -0.21 -23.74 8.53
N LEU A 82 -0.31 -22.57 7.88
CA LEU A 82 0.27 -22.35 6.55
C LEU A 82 1.80 -22.32 6.55
N SER A 83 2.41 -21.98 7.69
CA SER A 83 3.87 -21.91 7.82
C SER A 83 4.49 -23.25 8.26
N ASP A 84 3.68 -24.27 8.57
CA ASP A 84 4.20 -25.59 8.89
C ASP A 84 4.86 -26.23 7.65
N GLY A 85 6.13 -26.59 7.78
CA GLY A 85 6.96 -27.07 6.68
C GLY A 85 7.42 -25.99 5.69
N ALA A 86 7.23 -24.69 5.97
CA ALA A 86 7.75 -23.61 5.13
C ALA A 86 9.22 -23.27 5.47
N ASP A 87 9.98 -22.79 4.50
CA ASP A 87 11.38 -22.34 4.69
C ASP A 87 11.50 -20.83 5.01
N LEU A 88 10.44 -20.07 4.78
CA LEU A 88 10.42 -18.61 4.89
C LEU A 88 9.01 -18.11 5.15
N VAL A 89 8.87 -17.21 6.13
CA VAL A 89 7.67 -16.38 6.26
C VAL A 89 7.94 -15.03 5.59
N PHE A 90 7.04 -14.61 4.70
CA PHE A 90 7.10 -13.30 4.05
C PHE A 90 5.85 -12.50 4.41
N THR A 91 6.00 -11.24 4.83
CA THR A 91 4.86 -10.41 5.22
C THR A 91 4.94 -8.99 4.68
N GLY A 92 3.76 -8.42 4.40
CA GLY A 92 3.60 -6.99 4.19
C GLY A 92 3.66 -6.22 5.51
N PRO A 93 3.38 -4.91 5.49
CA PRO A 93 3.43 -4.10 6.70
C PRO A 93 2.18 -4.23 7.60
N GLY A 94 1.15 -4.94 7.15
CA GLY A 94 -0.07 -5.17 7.92
C GLY A 94 0.17 -6.18 9.05
N PHE A 95 -0.03 -5.76 10.30
CA PHE A 95 0.08 -6.62 11.50
C PHE A 95 1.39 -7.45 11.60
N PRO A 96 2.57 -6.80 11.56
CA PRO A 96 3.85 -7.51 11.55
C PRO A 96 4.07 -8.38 12.80
N GLY A 97 3.36 -8.11 13.90
CA GLY A 97 3.47 -8.87 15.14
C GLY A 97 2.98 -10.32 15.05
N VAL A 98 1.94 -10.61 14.25
CA VAL A 98 1.44 -11.98 14.07
C VAL A 98 2.52 -12.82 13.40
N ALA A 99 3.01 -12.36 12.24
CA ALA A 99 4.05 -13.03 11.47
C ALA A 99 5.37 -13.14 12.24
N ALA A 100 5.78 -12.09 12.97
CA ALA A 100 6.99 -12.12 13.78
C ALA A 100 6.95 -13.20 14.88
N ASN A 101 5.79 -13.40 15.51
CA ASN A 101 5.65 -14.41 16.55
C ASN A 101 5.57 -15.82 15.97
N VAL A 102 4.87 -16.02 14.85
CA VAL A 102 4.82 -17.32 14.15
C VAL A 102 6.22 -17.73 13.69
N ALA A 103 6.95 -16.82 13.05
CA ALA A 103 8.32 -17.08 12.61
C ALA A 103 9.29 -17.34 13.79
N GLU A 104 9.07 -16.74 14.96
CA GLU A 104 9.85 -17.07 16.17
C GLU A 104 9.46 -18.41 16.78
N HIS A 105 8.19 -18.76 16.76
CA HIS A 105 7.70 -20.04 17.27
C HIS A 105 8.20 -21.23 16.45
N LEU A 106 8.19 -21.10 15.12
CA LEU A 106 8.61 -22.14 14.17
C LEU A 106 10.10 -22.06 13.79
N ASP A 107 10.83 -21.12 14.39
CA ASP A 107 12.23 -20.81 14.06
C ASP A 107 12.52 -20.58 12.56
N LEU A 108 11.61 -19.87 11.90
CA LEU A 108 11.70 -19.56 10.47
C LEU A 108 12.34 -18.19 10.21
N PRO A 109 13.12 -18.05 9.13
CA PRO A 109 13.45 -16.75 8.57
C PRO A 109 12.18 -15.93 8.28
N LEU A 110 12.29 -14.61 8.46
CA LEU A 110 11.20 -13.67 8.20
C LEU A 110 11.69 -12.53 7.30
N ALA A 111 11.01 -12.35 6.17
CA ALA A 111 11.22 -11.22 5.26
C ALA A 111 10.00 -10.29 5.24
N THR A 112 10.24 -8.99 5.09
CA THR A 112 9.19 -7.98 4.91
C THR A 112 9.33 -7.24 3.60
N MET A 113 8.20 -6.69 3.16
CA MET A 113 8.17 -5.72 2.07
C MET A 113 7.52 -4.42 2.54
N HIS A 114 8.20 -3.31 2.25
CA HIS A 114 7.71 -1.97 2.51
C HIS A 114 7.48 -1.28 1.17
N TYR A 115 6.26 -0.76 0.97
CA TYR A 115 5.92 0.01 -0.24
C TYR A 115 6.19 1.51 -0.06
N PHE A 116 6.72 1.94 1.09
CA PHE A 116 7.28 3.27 1.40
C PHE A 116 8.24 3.17 2.60
N PRO A 117 9.03 4.19 2.98
CA PRO A 117 9.97 4.11 4.10
C PRO A 117 9.29 4.04 5.47
N MET A 118 8.96 2.82 5.90
CA MET A 118 8.22 2.59 7.15
C MET A 118 9.13 2.55 8.40
N ARG A 119 10.43 2.31 8.24
CA ARG A 119 11.36 2.27 9.36
C ARG A 119 11.80 3.67 9.77
N PRO A 120 12.04 3.91 11.07
CA PRO A 120 12.56 5.18 11.54
C PRO A 120 13.75 5.67 10.70
N ASN A 121 13.60 6.84 10.08
CA ASN A 121 14.60 7.46 9.22
C ASN A 121 14.50 8.99 9.27
N GLY A 122 15.51 9.68 8.75
CA GLY A 122 15.57 11.14 8.71
C GLY A 122 14.95 11.80 7.48
N GLN A 123 14.61 11.03 6.43
CA GLN A 123 14.39 11.56 5.08
C GLN A 123 12.90 11.73 4.71
N LEU A 124 11.98 11.34 5.61
CA LEU A 124 10.55 11.46 5.35
C LEU A 124 10.05 12.91 5.24
N SER A 125 10.69 13.84 5.96
CA SER A 125 10.33 15.26 5.95
C SER A 125 11.58 16.12 5.76
N PRO A 126 11.95 16.46 4.51
CA PRO A 126 13.16 17.25 4.22
C PRO A 126 13.20 18.64 4.89
N GLY A 127 12.05 19.16 5.31
CA GLY A 127 11.96 20.44 6.02
C GLY A 127 12.20 20.36 7.54
N LEU A 128 12.41 19.16 8.09
CA LEU A 128 12.63 18.95 9.52
C LEU A 128 14.01 18.34 9.79
N PRO A 129 14.63 18.60 10.97
CA PRO A 129 15.87 17.95 11.35
C PRO A 129 15.74 16.42 11.40
N ALA A 130 16.64 15.70 10.74
CA ALA A 130 16.61 14.23 10.66
C ALA A 130 16.48 13.50 12.03
N PRO A 131 17.16 13.91 13.12
CA PRO A 131 16.98 13.29 14.43
C PRO A 131 15.55 13.42 14.99
N LEU A 132 14.86 14.52 14.69
CA LEU A 132 13.47 14.75 15.10
C LEU A 132 12.54 13.79 14.36
N VAL A 133 12.71 13.65 13.05
CA VAL A 133 11.91 12.74 12.22
C VAL A 133 12.09 11.29 12.69
N ARG A 134 13.33 10.84 12.91
CA ARG A 134 13.62 9.49 13.44
C ARG A 134 12.96 9.24 14.79
N SER A 135 13.03 10.21 15.69
CA SER A 135 12.48 10.10 17.05
C SER A 135 10.95 10.02 17.00
N ALA A 136 10.31 10.84 16.17
CA ALA A 136 8.86 10.81 15.98
C ALA A 136 8.38 9.47 15.41
N MET A 137 9.05 8.94 14.38
CA MET A 137 8.74 7.62 13.83
C MET A 137 8.94 6.50 14.86
N THR A 138 10.01 6.58 15.66
CA THR A 138 10.25 5.60 16.72
C THR A 138 9.14 5.66 17.78
N ALA A 139 8.71 6.85 18.19
CA ALA A 139 7.60 7.01 19.13
C ALA A 139 6.28 6.48 18.57
N LEU A 140 6.05 6.61 17.26
CA LEU A 140 4.89 6.03 16.59
C LEU A 140 4.90 4.50 16.66
N ASP A 141 6.04 3.84 16.38
CA ASP A 141 6.18 2.38 16.53
C ASP A 141 5.82 1.91 17.95
N TRP A 142 6.30 2.62 18.98
CA TRP A 142 5.98 2.30 20.38
C TRP A 142 4.49 2.50 20.70
N THR A 143 3.89 3.57 20.17
CA THR A 143 2.47 3.87 20.38
C THR A 143 1.58 2.80 19.73
N GLN A 144 1.85 2.46 18.47
CA GLN A 144 1.15 1.41 17.73
C GLN A 144 1.32 0.04 18.42
N TRP A 145 2.52 -0.24 18.93
CA TRP A 145 2.75 -1.46 19.71
C TRP A 145 1.93 -1.48 20.99
N GLY A 146 1.75 -0.35 21.68
CA GLY A 146 0.88 -0.26 22.86
C GLY A 146 -0.55 -0.77 22.62
N VAL A 147 -1.08 -0.60 21.41
CA VAL A 147 -2.41 -1.09 21.00
C VAL A 147 -2.43 -2.61 20.87
N THR A 148 -1.41 -3.19 20.23
CA THR A 148 -1.35 -4.60 19.84
C THR A 148 -0.66 -5.51 20.87
N LYS A 149 0.09 -4.94 21.81
CA LYS A 149 0.95 -5.64 22.78
C LYS A 149 0.23 -6.71 23.59
N LYS A 150 -1.05 -6.53 23.94
CA LYS A 150 -1.82 -7.53 24.70
C LYS A 150 -2.09 -8.78 23.88
N ALA A 151 -2.65 -8.62 22.68
CA ALA A 151 -2.92 -9.71 21.74
C ALA A 151 -1.62 -10.42 21.34
N GLU A 152 -0.58 -9.64 21.03
CA GLU A 152 0.73 -10.15 20.69
C GLU A 152 1.33 -11.01 21.82
N ASN A 153 1.27 -10.54 23.08
CA ASN A 153 1.76 -11.33 24.21
C ASN A 153 0.86 -12.52 24.54
N ALA A 154 -0.44 -12.49 24.21
CA ALA A 154 -1.31 -13.64 24.36
C ALA A 154 -0.92 -14.76 23.39
N GLN A 155 -0.68 -14.40 22.12
CA GLN A 155 -0.14 -15.31 21.12
C GLN A 155 1.22 -15.89 21.55
N ARG A 156 2.16 -15.05 21.98
CA ARG A 156 3.48 -15.50 22.44
C ARG A 156 3.39 -16.50 23.59
N ARG A 157 2.47 -16.28 24.55
CA ARG A 157 2.23 -17.25 25.63
C ARG A 157 1.71 -18.59 25.11
N GLY A 158 0.79 -18.56 24.13
CA GLY A 158 0.29 -19.77 23.47
C GLY A 158 1.40 -20.58 22.78
N PHE A 159 2.42 -19.90 22.25
CA PHE A 159 3.61 -20.51 21.65
C PHE A 159 4.73 -20.86 22.63
N GLY A 160 4.56 -20.60 23.94
CA GLY A 160 5.63 -20.79 24.94
C GLY A 160 6.78 -19.76 24.85
N LEU A 161 6.60 -18.68 24.09
CA LEU A 161 7.58 -17.61 23.93
C LEU A 161 7.52 -16.59 25.08
N SER A 162 8.69 -16.02 25.42
CA SER A 162 8.80 -14.95 26.42
C SER A 162 8.07 -13.68 25.97
N LYS A 163 7.62 -12.84 26.93
CA LYS A 163 6.93 -11.58 26.61
C LYS A 163 7.80 -10.66 25.73
N ALA A 164 7.19 -10.04 24.73
CA ALA A 164 7.86 -9.07 23.89
C ALA A 164 8.23 -7.81 24.68
N LYS A 165 9.50 -7.39 24.56
CA LYS A 165 10.05 -6.18 25.22
C LYS A 165 10.10 -4.95 24.31
N ARG A 166 9.93 -5.14 23.00
CA ARG A 166 10.02 -4.12 21.95
C ARG A 166 8.99 -4.39 20.84
N PRO A 167 8.58 -3.38 20.04
CA PRO A 167 7.72 -3.56 18.87
C PRO A 167 8.24 -4.60 17.88
N ALA A 168 7.32 -5.27 17.18
CA ALA A 168 7.65 -6.30 16.17
C ALA A 168 8.67 -5.83 15.11
N PRO A 169 8.51 -4.64 14.47
CA PRO A 169 9.54 -4.01 13.64
C PRO A 169 10.98 -4.14 14.14
N GLN A 170 11.21 -3.80 15.41
CA GLN A 170 12.53 -3.77 16.00
C GLN A 170 13.06 -5.18 16.27
N ARG A 171 12.19 -6.11 16.69
CA ARG A 171 12.58 -7.51 16.90
C ARG A 171 12.97 -8.18 15.61
N MET A 172 12.20 -7.96 14.55
CA MET A 172 12.49 -8.49 13.21
C MET A 172 13.83 -7.98 12.70
N ALA A 173 14.08 -6.67 12.84
CA ALA A 173 15.37 -6.08 12.48
C ALA A 173 16.53 -6.67 13.30
N THR A 174 16.34 -6.88 14.61
CA THR A 174 17.36 -7.46 15.51
C THR A 174 17.66 -8.93 15.19
N ARG A 175 16.68 -9.69 14.69
CA ARG A 175 16.88 -11.07 14.21
C ARG A 175 17.48 -11.14 12.80
N GLY A 176 17.83 -10.01 12.19
CA GLY A 176 18.43 -9.97 10.85
C GLY A 176 17.45 -10.24 9.71
N GLY A 177 16.14 -10.10 9.95
CA GLY A 177 15.13 -10.32 8.91
C GLY A 177 15.31 -9.35 7.74
N LEU A 178 15.13 -9.86 6.51
CA LEU A 178 15.24 -9.08 5.27
C LEU A 178 14.07 -8.09 5.19
N GLU A 179 14.35 -6.84 4.86
CA GLU A 179 13.39 -5.76 4.77
C GLU A 179 13.46 -5.14 3.37
N ILE A 180 12.68 -5.66 2.44
CA ILE A 180 12.67 -5.24 1.04
C ILE A 180 12.01 -3.87 0.92
N GLN A 181 12.75 -2.89 0.39
CA GLN A 181 12.21 -1.58 0.05
C GLN A 181 11.67 -1.65 -1.39
N ALA A 182 10.37 -1.95 -1.52
CA ALA A 182 9.65 -2.09 -2.78
C ALA A 182 9.19 -0.72 -3.30
N TYR A 183 10.13 0.20 -3.39
CA TYR A 183 9.99 1.53 -3.93
C TYR A 183 11.35 2.04 -4.42
N ASP A 184 11.32 2.98 -5.35
CA ASP A 184 12.52 3.50 -5.99
C ASP A 184 13.27 4.48 -5.08
N GLU A 185 14.58 4.27 -4.93
CA GLU A 185 15.47 5.07 -4.06
C GLU A 185 15.40 6.57 -4.37
N VAL A 186 15.27 6.92 -5.66
CA VAL A 186 15.19 8.31 -6.12
C VAL A 186 14.03 9.08 -5.48
N CYS A 187 12.97 8.40 -5.04
CA CYS A 187 11.84 9.04 -4.36
C CYS A 187 12.19 9.54 -2.95
N PHE A 188 13.31 9.08 -2.38
CA PHE A 188 13.73 9.40 -1.02
C PHE A 188 15.25 9.70 -0.97
N PRO A 189 15.68 10.86 -1.50
CA PRO A 189 17.09 11.23 -1.52
C PRO A 189 17.75 11.13 -0.13
N GLY A 190 18.96 10.59 -0.07
CA GLY A 190 19.75 10.41 1.15
C GLY A 190 19.33 9.22 2.02
N LEU A 191 18.25 8.50 1.69
CA LEU A 191 17.79 7.37 2.50
C LEU A 191 18.72 6.15 2.38
N ALA A 192 19.20 5.86 1.16
CA ALA A 192 20.16 4.77 0.95
C ALA A 192 21.47 5.03 1.68
N ASP A 193 21.97 6.27 1.67
CA ASP A 193 23.17 6.67 2.42
C ASP A 193 22.96 6.50 3.94
N GLU A 194 21.82 6.97 4.47
CA GLU A 194 21.47 6.79 5.87
C GLU A 194 21.40 5.30 6.25
N TRP A 195 20.98 4.44 5.31
CA TRP A 195 20.84 3.01 5.51
C TRP A 195 21.99 2.16 5.01
N ALA A 196 23.12 2.76 4.61
CA ALA A 196 24.25 2.03 4.01
C ALA A 196 24.75 0.87 4.88
N LYS A 197 24.77 1.05 6.22
CA LYS A 197 25.17 0.00 7.17
C LYS A 197 24.19 -1.19 7.26
N TRP A 198 22.97 -1.03 6.76
CA TRP A 198 21.96 -2.07 6.68
C TRP A 198 21.69 -2.50 5.23
N LYS A 199 22.55 -2.17 4.26
CA LYS A 199 22.30 -2.43 2.83
C LYS A 199 21.89 -3.87 2.50
N ALA A 200 22.52 -4.87 3.12
CA ALA A 200 22.17 -6.28 2.94
C ALA A 200 20.79 -6.63 3.53
N GLN A 201 20.38 -5.93 4.58
CA GLN A 201 19.10 -6.12 5.25
C GLN A 201 17.98 -5.28 4.60
N ARG A 202 18.30 -4.13 4.03
CA ARG A 202 17.34 -3.15 3.48
C ARG A 202 17.62 -2.83 2.01
N PRO A 203 17.58 -3.83 1.11
CA PRO A 203 17.78 -3.56 -0.30
C PRO A 203 16.62 -2.75 -0.88
N PHE A 204 16.95 -1.77 -1.71
CA PHE A 204 16.01 -1.12 -2.61
C PHE A 204 15.89 -1.97 -3.87
N VAL A 205 14.66 -2.38 -4.19
CA VAL A 205 14.38 -3.22 -5.37
C VAL A 205 13.47 -2.55 -6.37
N GLY A 206 13.07 -1.30 -6.10
CA GLY A 206 12.06 -0.58 -6.87
C GLY A 206 10.64 -1.08 -6.60
N THR A 207 9.64 -0.35 -7.08
CA THR A 207 8.24 -0.80 -6.94
C THR A 207 7.96 -2.10 -7.69
N LEU A 208 7.28 -3.02 -7.05
CA LEU A 208 6.91 -4.29 -7.66
C LEU A 208 5.61 -4.14 -8.45
N THR A 209 5.59 -4.68 -9.66
CA THR A 209 4.40 -4.73 -10.52
C THR A 209 4.20 -6.15 -11.03
N MET A 210 2.95 -6.51 -11.30
CA MET A 210 2.61 -7.76 -11.99
C MET A 210 2.34 -7.53 -13.48
N GLU A 211 2.17 -6.27 -13.90
CA GLU A 211 1.82 -5.87 -15.28
C GLU A 211 0.70 -6.75 -15.86
N LEU A 212 -0.32 -7.01 -15.04
CA LEU A 212 -1.46 -7.83 -15.47
C LEU A 212 -2.18 -7.11 -16.61
N THR A 213 -2.41 -7.84 -17.69
CA THR A 213 -3.26 -7.40 -18.77
C THR A 213 -4.73 -7.61 -18.42
N THR A 214 -5.60 -6.82 -19.02
CA THR A 214 -7.05 -6.95 -18.89
C THR A 214 -7.71 -7.00 -20.27
N ASP A 215 -8.94 -7.52 -20.32
CA ASP A 215 -9.72 -7.57 -21.57
C ASP A 215 -10.03 -6.17 -22.15
N ALA A 216 -9.84 -5.11 -21.34
CA ALA A 216 -10.05 -3.73 -21.76
C ALA A 216 -8.80 -3.09 -22.40
N ASP A 217 -7.61 -3.69 -22.26
CA ASP A 217 -6.36 -3.03 -22.66
C ASP A 217 -6.31 -2.69 -24.15
N ASP A 218 -6.75 -3.61 -25.02
CA ASP A 218 -6.76 -3.40 -26.49
C ASP A 218 -7.78 -2.35 -26.92
N GLU A 219 -8.97 -2.34 -26.29
CA GLU A 219 -10.01 -1.33 -26.52
C GLU A 219 -9.50 0.06 -26.12
N VAL A 220 -8.85 0.15 -24.96
CA VAL A 220 -8.31 1.42 -24.44
C VAL A 220 -7.16 1.90 -25.29
N ALA A 221 -6.23 1.03 -25.68
CA ALA A 221 -5.15 1.38 -26.59
C ALA A 221 -5.68 1.91 -27.93
N SER A 222 -6.70 1.26 -28.49
CA SER A 222 -7.35 1.68 -29.74
C SER A 222 -8.04 3.04 -29.60
N TRP A 223 -8.76 3.28 -28.49
CA TRP A 223 -9.41 4.56 -28.23
C TRP A 223 -8.40 5.70 -28.02
N ILE A 224 -7.28 5.43 -27.33
CA ILE A 224 -6.19 6.39 -27.19
C ILE A 224 -5.61 6.74 -28.57
N ALA A 225 -5.31 5.74 -29.39
CA ALA A 225 -4.73 5.93 -30.72
C ALA A 225 -5.63 6.70 -31.71
N ALA A 226 -6.95 6.69 -31.51
CA ALA A 226 -7.92 7.36 -32.38
C ALA A 226 -8.00 8.89 -32.18
N GLY A 227 -7.23 9.49 -31.27
CA GLY A 227 -7.27 10.93 -31.02
C GLY A 227 -6.04 11.47 -30.28
N THR A 228 -6.14 12.67 -29.72
CA THR A 228 -5.05 13.29 -28.94
C THR A 228 -4.81 12.55 -27.62
N PRO A 229 -3.56 12.34 -27.18
CA PRO A 229 -3.29 11.63 -25.91
C PRO A 229 -4.14 12.17 -24.74
N PRO A 230 -4.92 11.33 -24.03
CA PRO A 230 -5.85 11.80 -23.01
C PRO A 230 -5.12 12.13 -21.70
N ILE A 231 -5.80 12.86 -20.82
CA ILE A 231 -5.48 12.90 -19.39
C ILE A 231 -6.13 11.68 -18.73
N CYS A 232 -5.33 10.85 -18.06
CA CYS A 232 -5.83 9.69 -17.33
C CYS A 232 -6.19 10.07 -15.88
N PHE A 233 -7.37 9.71 -15.42
CA PHE A 233 -7.86 9.91 -14.06
C PHE A 233 -7.99 8.55 -13.36
N GLY A 234 -7.16 8.32 -12.33
CA GLY A 234 -7.09 7.07 -11.59
C GLY A 234 -7.46 7.22 -10.12
N PHE A 235 -8.66 6.75 -9.75
CA PHE A 235 -9.16 6.81 -8.37
C PHE A 235 -8.71 5.62 -7.52
N GLY A 236 -8.30 4.51 -8.15
CA GLY A 236 -7.79 3.34 -7.45
C GLY A 236 -8.82 2.73 -6.51
N SER A 237 -8.40 2.37 -5.29
CA SER A 237 -9.28 1.79 -4.28
C SER A 237 -10.07 2.82 -3.46
N THR A 238 -9.94 4.12 -3.75
CA THR A 238 -10.70 5.18 -3.07
C THR A 238 -11.99 5.43 -3.83
N ALA A 239 -13.13 5.12 -3.21
CA ALA A 239 -14.43 5.45 -3.79
C ALA A 239 -14.62 6.97 -3.86
N VAL A 240 -15.21 7.45 -4.94
CA VAL A 240 -15.68 8.84 -5.04
C VAL A 240 -17.11 8.96 -4.53
N ASP A 241 -17.42 10.05 -3.83
CA ASP A 241 -18.72 10.24 -3.16
C ASP A 241 -19.87 10.43 -4.17
N SER A 242 -19.62 11.18 -5.25
CA SER A 242 -20.60 11.41 -6.32
C SER A 242 -19.97 11.08 -7.68
N PRO A 243 -20.21 9.87 -8.22
CA PRO A 243 -19.66 9.46 -9.51
C PRO A 243 -20.11 10.37 -10.66
N ALA A 244 -21.39 10.76 -10.69
CA ALA A 244 -21.94 11.64 -11.72
C ALA A 244 -21.31 13.04 -11.70
N ASP A 245 -21.21 13.66 -10.53
CA ASP A 245 -20.61 14.99 -10.40
C ASP A 245 -19.10 14.94 -10.69
N THR A 246 -18.43 13.84 -10.32
CA THR A 246 -17.01 13.63 -10.62
C THR A 246 -16.77 13.56 -12.13
N ILE A 247 -17.59 12.81 -12.86
CA ILE A 247 -17.48 12.72 -14.33
C ILE A 247 -17.84 14.05 -15.00
N ALA A 248 -18.87 14.75 -14.52
CA ALA A 248 -19.21 16.08 -15.01
C ALA A 248 -18.05 17.07 -14.83
N MET A 249 -17.44 17.10 -13.64
CA MET A 249 -16.30 17.95 -13.32
C MET A 249 -15.07 17.62 -14.19
N ILE A 250 -14.75 16.33 -14.38
CA ILE A 250 -13.66 15.90 -15.26
C ILE A 250 -13.94 16.31 -16.71
N GLY A 251 -15.16 16.05 -17.19
CA GLY A 251 -15.59 16.38 -18.54
C GLY A 251 -15.48 17.88 -18.81
N GLU A 252 -15.95 18.71 -17.89
CA GLU A 252 -15.87 20.17 -17.99
C GLU A 252 -14.42 20.67 -17.98
N ALA A 253 -13.60 20.19 -17.04
CA ALA A 253 -12.19 20.58 -16.95
C ALA A 253 -11.42 20.21 -18.23
N CYS A 254 -11.65 19.01 -18.78
CA CYS A 254 -10.99 18.57 -20.00
C CYS A 254 -11.50 19.34 -21.23
N ALA A 255 -12.78 19.68 -21.29
CA ALA A 255 -13.34 20.52 -22.35
C ALA A 255 -12.72 21.93 -22.35
N GLN A 256 -12.53 22.55 -21.18
CA GLN A 256 -11.84 23.85 -21.06
C GLN A 256 -10.38 23.79 -21.52
N LEU A 257 -9.71 22.66 -21.32
CA LEU A 257 -8.33 22.44 -21.73
C LEU A 257 -8.19 22.00 -23.21
N GLY A 258 -9.29 21.60 -23.85
CA GLY A 258 -9.26 20.99 -25.19
C GLY A 258 -8.67 19.58 -25.21
N GLU A 259 -8.74 18.86 -24.08
CA GLU A 259 -8.14 17.55 -23.89
C GLU A 259 -9.21 16.45 -23.76
N ARG A 260 -8.83 15.20 -24.01
CA ARG A 260 -9.69 14.02 -23.75
C ARG A 260 -9.42 13.45 -22.35
N ALA A 261 -10.40 12.78 -21.76
CA ALA A 261 -10.27 12.13 -20.46
C ALA A 261 -10.42 10.60 -20.58
N LEU A 262 -9.49 9.88 -19.96
CA LEU A 262 -9.62 8.46 -19.67
C LEU A 262 -9.85 8.29 -18.17
N VAL A 263 -10.99 7.77 -17.76
CA VAL A 263 -11.33 7.59 -16.34
C VAL A 263 -11.28 6.11 -15.98
N CYS A 264 -10.34 5.74 -15.13
CA CYS A 264 -10.19 4.38 -14.60
C CYS A 264 -11.02 4.26 -13.32
N SER A 265 -12.12 3.50 -13.39
CA SER A 265 -13.19 3.48 -12.38
C SER A 265 -12.75 2.98 -11.00
N GLY A 266 -11.75 2.08 -10.96
CA GLY A 266 -11.29 1.49 -9.72
C GLY A 266 -12.43 0.73 -9.00
N LYS A 267 -12.69 1.07 -7.73
CA LYS A 267 -13.82 0.51 -6.96
C LYS A 267 -15.16 1.20 -7.23
N THR A 268 -15.19 2.36 -7.87
CA THR A 268 -16.43 3.11 -8.05
C THR A 268 -17.23 2.59 -9.25
N ASP A 269 -18.52 2.41 -9.04
CA ASP A 269 -19.47 2.18 -10.13
C ASP A 269 -19.81 3.52 -10.81
N PHE A 270 -19.50 3.60 -12.11
CA PHE A 270 -19.81 4.74 -12.97
C PHE A 270 -20.93 4.39 -13.98
N THR A 271 -21.68 3.31 -13.77
CA THR A 271 -22.85 3.02 -14.59
C THR A 271 -23.90 4.14 -14.44
N GLY A 272 -24.49 4.56 -15.56
CA GLY A 272 -25.53 5.60 -15.57
C GLY A 272 -25.05 7.04 -15.35
N VAL A 273 -23.75 7.30 -15.29
CA VAL A 273 -23.20 8.67 -15.24
C VAL A 273 -23.32 9.37 -16.60
N PRO A 274 -23.29 10.72 -16.63
CA PRO A 274 -23.31 11.49 -17.87
C PRO A 274 -22.23 11.03 -18.85
N GLN A 275 -22.59 10.94 -20.13
CA GLN A 275 -21.68 10.54 -21.20
C GLN A 275 -21.23 11.77 -21.97
N PHE A 276 -19.94 11.85 -22.26
CA PHE A 276 -19.33 12.90 -23.07
C PHE A 276 -18.42 12.24 -24.11
N ASP A 277 -18.45 12.72 -25.36
CA ASP A 277 -17.67 12.11 -26.46
C ASP A 277 -16.15 12.10 -26.19
N HIS A 278 -15.66 13.09 -25.45
CA HIS A 278 -14.25 13.22 -25.07
C HIS A 278 -13.88 12.52 -23.75
N VAL A 279 -14.80 11.80 -23.11
CA VAL A 279 -14.59 11.08 -21.85
C VAL A 279 -14.85 9.58 -22.05
N LYS A 280 -13.82 8.75 -21.82
CA LYS A 280 -13.95 7.29 -21.80
C LYS A 280 -13.80 6.78 -20.38
N VAL A 281 -14.83 6.10 -19.87
CA VAL A 281 -14.77 5.39 -18.58
C VAL A 281 -14.44 3.92 -18.83
N VAL A 282 -13.52 3.39 -18.04
CA VAL A 282 -13.01 2.02 -18.16
C VAL A 282 -12.87 1.38 -16.79
N GLY A 283 -12.91 0.05 -16.76
CA GLY A 283 -12.65 -0.75 -15.57
C GLY A 283 -11.17 -0.78 -15.18
N VAL A 284 -10.69 -1.95 -14.78
CA VAL A 284 -9.27 -2.19 -14.53
C VAL A 284 -8.52 -2.26 -15.86
N VAL A 285 -7.39 -1.56 -15.94
CA VAL A 285 -6.49 -1.54 -17.10
C VAL A 285 -5.05 -1.67 -16.66
N ASN A 286 -4.18 -2.10 -17.57
CA ASN A 286 -2.74 -2.16 -17.33
C ASN A 286 -2.11 -0.76 -17.40
N TYR A 287 -1.90 -0.13 -16.24
CA TYR A 287 -1.27 1.20 -16.17
C TYR A 287 0.13 1.26 -16.79
N ALA A 288 0.89 0.16 -16.81
CA ALA A 288 2.21 0.14 -17.45
C ALA A 288 2.10 0.30 -18.97
N ALA A 289 1.01 -0.17 -19.58
CA ALA A 289 0.73 0.00 -21.00
C ALA A 289 -0.01 1.31 -21.31
N VAL A 290 -0.96 1.71 -20.45
CA VAL A 290 -1.84 2.87 -20.68
C VAL A 290 -1.13 4.20 -20.40
N PHE A 291 -0.44 4.34 -19.27
CA PHE A 291 0.11 5.64 -18.85
C PHE A 291 1.10 6.24 -19.84
N PRO A 292 2.03 5.48 -20.46
CA PRO A 292 2.95 6.04 -21.46
C PRO A 292 2.24 6.66 -22.68
N ALA A 293 0.99 6.27 -22.96
CA ALA A 293 0.19 6.79 -24.05
C ALA A 293 -0.71 7.98 -23.64
N CYS A 294 -0.66 8.39 -22.37
CA CYS A 294 -1.42 9.52 -21.85
C CYS A 294 -0.60 10.82 -21.85
N ARG A 295 -1.29 11.96 -21.94
CA ARG A 295 -0.71 13.29 -21.85
C ARG A 295 -0.23 13.63 -20.43
N ALA A 296 -1.02 13.22 -19.45
CA ALA A 296 -0.80 13.40 -18.02
C ALA A 296 -1.63 12.39 -17.22
N VAL A 297 -1.29 12.21 -15.95
CA VAL A 297 -2.04 11.33 -15.03
C VAL A 297 -2.47 12.11 -13.80
N VAL A 298 -3.76 12.03 -13.45
CA VAL A 298 -4.36 12.58 -12.25
C VAL A 298 -4.77 11.41 -11.36
N HIS A 299 -4.30 11.34 -10.12
CA HIS A 299 -4.62 10.20 -9.25
C HIS A 299 -4.54 10.53 -7.76
N HIS A 300 -5.07 9.62 -6.94
CA HIS A 300 -5.15 9.73 -5.48
C HIS A 300 -3.80 9.68 -4.73
N SER A 301 -2.67 9.56 -5.44
CA SER A 301 -1.31 9.47 -4.87
C SER A 301 -0.96 8.19 -4.08
N GLY A 302 -1.66 7.07 -4.29
CA GLY A 302 -1.23 5.79 -3.70
C GLY A 302 0.13 5.31 -4.25
N ALA A 303 0.91 4.59 -3.43
CA ALA A 303 2.27 4.16 -3.76
C ALA A 303 2.41 3.51 -5.15
N GLY A 304 1.54 2.54 -5.46
CA GLY A 304 1.57 1.81 -6.73
C GLY A 304 1.25 2.69 -7.94
N THR A 305 0.22 3.53 -7.85
CA THR A 305 -0.17 4.42 -8.96
C THR A 305 0.85 5.53 -9.17
N THR A 306 1.42 6.09 -8.09
CA THR A 306 2.53 7.04 -8.17
C THR A 306 3.72 6.40 -8.90
N ALA A 307 4.12 5.20 -8.51
CA ALA A 307 5.23 4.49 -9.15
C ALA A 307 4.98 4.19 -10.63
N ALA A 308 3.75 3.78 -11.00
CA ALA A 308 3.37 3.58 -12.39
C ALA A 308 3.48 4.88 -13.21
N GLY A 309 3.01 6.01 -12.67
CA GLY A 309 3.14 7.33 -13.31
C GLY A 309 4.59 7.77 -13.47
N LEU A 310 5.42 7.60 -12.42
CA LEU A 310 6.85 7.91 -12.46
C LEU A 310 7.58 7.08 -13.52
N ARG A 311 7.28 5.78 -13.65
CA ARG A 311 7.88 4.90 -14.68
C ARG A 311 7.46 5.25 -16.09
N ALA A 312 6.21 5.63 -16.28
CA ALA A 312 5.71 6.09 -17.56
C ALA A 312 6.33 7.44 -17.98
N GLY A 313 6.96 8.17 -17.06
CA GLY A 313 7.61 9.46 -17.36
C GLY A 313 6.61 10.57 -17.68
N VAL A 314 5.36 10.42 -17.23
CA VAL A 314 4.25 11.34 -17.56
C VAL A 314 4.01 12.36 -16.44
N PRO A 315 3.71 13.63 -16.79
CA PRO A 315 3.36 14.64 -15.81
C PRO A 315 2.20 14.19 -14.92
N THR A 316 2.36 14.34 -13.61
CA THR A 316 1.41 13.79 -12.63
C THR A 316 0.75 14.88 -11.78
N LEU A 317 -0.56 14.78 -11.58
CA LEU A 317 -1.32 15.55 -10.58
C LEU A 317 -1.81 14.62 -9.47
N SER A 318 -1.19 14.77 -8.31
CA SER A 318 -1.45 13.99 -7.10
C SER A 318 -2.52 14.66 -6.23
N LEU A 319 -3.74 14.12 -6.24
CA LEU A 319 -4.90 14.59 -5.46
C LEU A 319 -5.13 13.68 -4.25
N TRP A 320 -4.46 13.93 -3.12
CA TRP A 320 -4.46 13.02 -1.97
C TRP A 320 -5.57 13.32 -0.96
N THR A 321 -5.99 12.29 -0.22
CA THR A 321 -6.96 12.40 0.87
C THR A 321 -6.32 12.07 2.21
N ALA A 322 -5.73 10.87 2.35
CA ALA A 322 -5.25 10.35 3.63
C ALA A 322 -4.15 9.27 3.45
N GLY A 323 -3.69 8.67 4.55
CA GLY A 323 -2.73 7.57 4.50
C GLY A 323 -1.32 8.01 4.11
N ASP A 324 -0.66 7.20 3.28
CA ASP A 324 0.65 7.48 2.69
C ASP A 324 0.58 8.42 1.48
N GLN A 325 -0.62 8.74 0.99
CA GLN A 325 -0.86 9.58 -0.19
C GLN A 325 -0.22 10.99 -0.11
N PRO A 326 -0.30 11.73 1.02
CA PRO A 326 0.32 13.05 1.11
C PRO A 326 1.85 12.99 1.00
N MET A 327 2.47 11.93 1.51
CA MET A 327 3.90 11.70 1.39
C MET A 327 4.29 11.45 -0.06
N TRP A 328 3.57 10.58 -0.78
CA TRP A 328 3.82 10.34 -2.20
C TRP A 328 3.59 11.57 -3.07
N GLY A 329 2.51 12.31 -2.82
CA GLY A 329 2.26 13.59 -3.50
C GLY A 329 3.37 14.62 -3.23
N SER A 330 3.94 14.64 -2.02
CA SER A 330 5.12 15.45 -1.71
C SER A 330 6.35 15.01 -2.52
N ARG A 331 6.54 13.71 -2.77
CA ARG A 331 7.66 13.22 -3.61
C ARG A 331 7.52 13.64 -5.06
N VAL A 332 6.32 13.57 -5.63
CA VAL A 332 6.04 14.08 -6.99
C VAL A 332 6.44 15.56 -7.11
N LYS A 333 6.08 16.40 -6.12
CA LYS A 333 6.49 17.82 -6.08
C LYS A 333 7.99 18.00 -5.96
N GLN A 334 8.65 17.27 -5.05
CA GLN A 334 10.09 17.41 -4.79
C GLN A 334 10.92 17.00 -6.01
N LEU A 335 10.50 15.95 -6.70
CA LEU A 335 11.11 15.49 -7.95
C LEU A 335 10.81 16.41 -9.15
N LYS A 336 9.89 17.38 -9.01
CA LYS A 336 9.46 18.30 -10.06
C LYS A 336 8.87 17.59 -11.29
N VAL A 337 8.26 16.43 -11.08
CA VAL A 337 7.61 15.63 -12.13
C VAL A 337 6.09 15.78 -12.13
N GLY A 338 5.58 16.75 -11.36
CA GLY A 338 4.15 16.99 -11.23
C GLY A 338 3.78 17.97 -10.13
N ALA A 339 2.47 18.05 -9.88
CA ALA A 339 1.87 18.84 -8.82
C ALA A 339 1.13 17.95 -7.82
N SER A 340 0.88 18.48 -6.63
CA SER A 340 0.14 17.75 -5.60
C SER A 340 -0.71 18.69 -4.73
N ARG A 341 -1.90 18.26 -4.34
CA ARG A 341 -2.73 18.96 -3.35
C ARG A 341 -3.70 17.97 -2.70
N ARG A 342 -4.29 18.40 -1.59
CA ARG A 342 -5.42 17.67 -1.00
C ARG A 342 -6.59 17.70 -1.99
N PHE A 343 -7.27 16.57 -2.16
CA PHE A 343 -8.55 16.50 -2.88
C PHE A 343 -9.67 17.10 -2.00
#